data_AF-A0A1F3WVX8-F1
#
_entry.id   AF-A0A1F3WVX8-F1
#
_cell.length_a   1.000
_cell.length_b   1.000
_cell.length_c   1.000
_cell.angle_alpha   90.00
_cell.angle_beta   90.00
_cell.angle_gamma   90.00
#
_symmetry.space_group_name_H-M   'P 1'
#
loop_
_entity.id
_entity.type
_entity.pdbx_description
1 polymer ?
#
loop_
_entity_poly.entity_id
_entity_poly.type
_entity_poly.pdbx_seq_one_letter_code
_entity_poly.pdbx_strand_id
1 'polypeptide(L)'
;MEADSIAVISPDIGEPYRGIFAKIIEGIEEKLGTRVTNYPVRSDTDTSGLKASLLRQNTKVVIALGRQGMKTAAALDNSIRVVVGGVLTVPEDEARGQLVISLSPDPVLLFARIKTLMPGVRRVFVIYDPNFNGWLIKLAREAARAQGLELVTHEAQDVRSAVPFYQEFFSAADSRRDALWLPQDPTTVEESSILPLVLQESWNKSIAVFSSNFGHVRRGVLFSLYPDNAALGVSLGELAQGILATGGYGKRGMMPLRDVRISVNLRAAKHLGLDLSYQMQNFDTVFPEP
;
A
#
# COMPACT_ATOMS: atom_id res chain seq x y z
N MET A 1 10.81 7.57 28.72
CA MET A 1 9.59 6.88 28.23
C MET A 1 9.96 5.43 28.09
N GLU A 2 9.30 4.54 28.83
CA GLU A 2 9.64 3.11 28.83
C GLU A 2 9.04 2.44 27.59
N ALA A 3 9.89 2.05 26.65
CA ALA A 3 9.50 1.28 25.49
C ALA A 3 8.92 -0.11 25.84
N ASP A 4 9.09 -0.55 27.09
CA ASP A 4 8.46 -1.73 27.67
C ASP A 4 6.92 -1.69 27.55
N SER A 5 6.34 -0.50 27.30
CA SER A 5 4.92 -0.31 27.05
C SER A 5 4.47 -0.56 25.60
N ILE A 6 5.38 -0.87 24.66
CA ILE A 6 5.08 -1.19 23.26
C ILE A 6 5.51 -2.62 22.93
N ALA A 7 4.62 -3.40 22.32
CA ALA A 7 4.94 -4.71 21.77
C ALA A 7 4.59 -4.81 20.29
N VAL A 8 5.20 -5.76 19.60
CA VAL A 8 4.88 -6.10 18.20
C VAL A 8 4.16 -7.45 18.16
N ILE A 9 3.10 -7.53 17.36
CA ILE A 9 2.50 -8.79 16.95
C ILE A 9 2.80 -8.97 15.47
N SER A 10 3.45 -10.06 15.10
CA SER A 10 3.83 -10.33 13.71
C SER A 10 3.39 -11.73 13.27
N PRO A 11 3.05 -11.96 11.99
CA PRO A 11 2.68 -13.29 11.52
C PRO A 11 3.86 -14.27 11.64
N ASP A 12 3.60 -15.46 12.19
CA ASP A 12 4.58 -16.56 12.22
C ASP A 12 4.59 -17.30 10.88
N ILE A 13 5.38 -16.77 9.95
CA ILE A 13 5.49 -17.28 8.59
C ILE A 13 6.94 -17.54 8.18
N GLY A 14 7.11 -18.30 7.09
CA GLY A 14 8.40 -18.61 6.49
C GLY A 14 8.97 -17.47 5.63
N GLU A 15 10.18 -17.69 5.13
CA GLU A 15 10.78 -16.83 4.12
C GLU A 15 10.03 -16.92 2.77
N PRO A 16 10.06 -15.87 1.94
CA PRO A 16 10.78 -14.60 2.10
C PRO A 16 10.04 -13.53 2.92
N TYR A 17 8.79 -13.80 3.31
CA TYR A 17 7.94 -12.81 3.97
C TYR A 17 8.35 -12.51 5.41
N ARG A 18 9.01 -13.45 6.10
CA ARG A 18 9.61 -13.21 7.41
C ARG A 18 10.63 -12.07 7.37
N GLY A 19 11.51 -12.03 6.37
CA GLY A 19 12.47 -10.94 6.19
C GLY A 19 11.82 -9.56 6.07
N ILE A 20 10.63 -9.48 5.47
CA ILE A 20 9.85 -8.22 5.37
C ILE A 20 9.45 -7.72 6.76
N PHE A 21 8.87 -8.59 7.60
CA PHE A 21 8.47 -8.21 8.94
C PHE A 21 9.66 -7.89 9.85
N ALA A 22 10.77 -8.62 9.70
CA ALA A 22 12.01 -8.32 10.41
C ALA A 22 12.51 -6.90 10.09
N LYS A 23 12.45 -6.47 8.83
CA LYS A 23 12.81 -5.10 8.42
C LYS A 23 11.88 -4.03 8.99
N ILE A 24 10.58 -4.32 9.09
CA ILE A 24 9.62 -3.42 9.75
C ILE A 24 9.95 -3.30 11.25
N ILE A 25 10.23 -4.42 11.91
CA ILE A 25 10.59 -4.44 13.35
C ILE A 25 11.89 -3.65 13.58
N GLU A 26 12.89 -3.80 12.72
CA GLU A 26 14.14 -3.03 12.79
C GLU A 26 13.88 -1.52 12.79
N GLY A 27 13.02 -1.03 11.89
CA GLY A 27 12.64 0.40 11.86
C GLY A 27 11.83 0.85 13.08
N ILE A 28 10.98 -0.03 13.64
CA ILE A 28 10.29 0.24 14.90
C ILE A 28 11.31 0.41 16.03
N GLU A 29 12.25 -0.53 16.17
CA GLU A 29 13.27 -0.50 17.22
C GLU A 29 14.19 0.73 17.09
N GLU A 30 14.58 1.09 15.87
CA GLU A 30 15.33 2.31 15.57
C GLU A 30 14.58 3.55 16.08
N LYS A 31 13.27 3.65 15.77
CA LYS A 31 12.47 4.79 16.21
C LYS A 31 12.29 4.85 17.73
N LEU A 32 12.14 3.70 18.37
CA LEU A 32 11.94 3.62 19.81
C LEU A 32 13.26 3.74 20.59
N GLY A 33 14.40 3.56 19.93
CA GLY A 33 15.73 3.57 20.53
C GLY A 33 16.02 2.33 21.39
N THR A 34 15.27 1.25 21.20
CA THR A 34 15.36 0.02 22.01
C THR A 34 14.60 -1.12 21.35
N ARG A 35 14.88 -2.35 21.81
CA ARG A 35 14.24 -3.55 21.31
C ARG A 35 12.79 -3.65 21.78
N VAL A 36 11.96 -4.26 20.94
CA VAL A 36 10.55 -4.55 21.24
C VAL A 36 10.33 -6.04 21.40
N THR A 37 9.45 -6.41 22.33
CA THR A 37 8.98 -7.80 22.40
C THR A 37 8.12 -8.09 21.17
N ASN A 38 8.55 -9.04 20.35
CA ASN A 38 7.76 -9.55 19.22
C ASN A 38 7.02 -10.84 19.61
N TYR A 39 5.72 -10.89 19.34
CA TYR A 39 4.86 -12.04 19.52
C TYR A 39 4.47 -12.60 18.15
N PRO A 40 5.07 -13.71 17.70
CA PRO A 40 4.66 -14.41 16.49
C PRO A 40 3.25 -14.98 16.66
N VAL A 41 2.38 -14.81 15.65
CA VAL A 41 0.98 -15.26 15.70
C VAL A 41 0.57 -16.02 14.45
N ARG A 42 -0.33 -16.99 14.67
CA ARG A 42 -0.96 -17.87 13.68
C ARG A 42 -2.48 -17.78 13.82
N SER A 43 -3.21 -18.45 12.94
CA SER A 43 -4.67 -18.50 12.99
C SER A 43 -5.24 -19.14 14.26
N ASP A 44 -4.48 -20.04 14.90
CA ASP A 44 -4.82 -20.80 16.09
C ASP A 44 -4.19 -20.26 17.39
N THR A 45 -3.59 -19.06 17.34
CA THR A 45 -2.97 -18.45 18.53
C THR A 45 -3.99 -18.25 19.66
N ASP A 46 -3.63 -18.71 20.87
CA ASP A 46 -4.37 -18.40 22.10
C ASP A 46 -4.31 -16.90 22.42
N THR A 47 -5.36 -16.17 22.04
CA THR A 47 -5.49 -14.74 22.25
C THR A 47 -5.60 -14.37 23.74
N SER A 48 -6.12 -15.26 24.59
CA SER A 48 -6.26 -15.02 26.02
C SER A 48 -4.91 -15.10 26.71
N GLY A 49 -4.12 -16.13 26.40
CA GLY A 49 -2.73 -16.26 26.87
C GLY A 49 -1.83 -15.13 26.37
N LEU A 50 -1.99 -14.71 25.11
CA LEU A 50 -1.29 -13.55 24.55
C LEU A 50 -1.64 -12.27 25.31
N LYS A 51 -2.93 -12.00 25.52
CA LYS A 51 -3.39 -10.83 26.29
C LYS A 51 -2.82 -10.83 27.70
N ALA A 52 -2.86 -11.96 28.41
CA ALA A 52 -2.29 -12.08 29.74
C ALA A 52 -0.78 -11.78 29.75
N SER A 53 -0.06 -12.18 28.69
CA SER A 53 1.36 -11.89 28.53
C SER A 53 1.64 -10.40 28.30
N LEU A 54 0.86 -9.75 27.43
CA LEU A 54 0.96 -8.30 27.17
C LEU A 54 0.68 -7.48 28.44
N LEU A 55 -0.36 -7.85 29.21
CA LEU A 55 -0.69 -7.17 30.46
C LEU A 55 0.40 -7.35 31.52
N ARG A 56 1.00 -8.53 31.63
CA ARG A 56 2.13 -8.79 32.54
C ARG A 56 3.37 -7.95 32.20
N GLN A 57 3.59 -7.66 30.92
CA GLN A 57 4.66 -6.76 30.47
C GLN A 57 4.30 -5.28 30.56
N ASN A 58 3.13 -4.93 31.12
CA ASN A 58 2.62 -3.56 31.16
C ASN A 58 2.49 -2.91 29.77
N THR A 59 2.31 -3.72 28.72
CA THR A 59 2.09 -3.23 27.35
C THR A 59 0.82 -2.40 27.28
N LYS A 60 0.91 -1.19 26.72
CA LYS A 60 -0.22 -0.28 26.51
C LYS A 60 -0.54 -0.09 25.04
N VAL A 61 0.44 -0.29 24.15
CA VAL A 61 0.25 -0.20 22.70
C VAL A 61 0.85 -1.43 22.04
N VAL A 62 0.12 -1.97 21.08
CA VAL A 62 0.57 -3.04 20.20
C VAL A 62 0.65 -2.52 18.78
N ILE A 63 1.77 -2.82 18.12
CA ILE A 63 1.93 -2.69 16.67
C ILE A 63 1.65 -4.06 16.05
N ALA A 64 0.52 -4.17 15.36
CA ALA A 64 0.06 -5.39 14.71
C ALA A 64 0.43 -5.40 13.23
N LEU A 65 1.21 -6.39 12.80
CA LEU A 65 1.68 -6.48 11.42
C LEU A 65 0.86 -7.50 10.62
N GLY A 66 0.50 -7.12 9.40
CA GLY A 66 -0.22 -7.98 8.45
C GLY A 66 -1.65 -8.34 8.87
N ARG A 67 -2.35 -9.09 8.00
CA ARG A 67 -3.74 -9.52 8.24
C ARG A 67 -3.88 -10.36 9.53
N GLN A 68 -2.93 -11.25 9.79
CA GLN A 68 -3.00 -12.12 10.97
C GLN A 68 -2.78 -11.33 12.26
N GLY A 69 -1.79 -10.44 12.30
CA GLY A 69 -1.58 -9.55 13.45
C GLY A 69 -2.80 -8.66 13.69
N MET A 70 -3.38 -8.09 12.63
CA MET A 70 -4.60 -7.28 12.73
C MET A 70 -5.77 -8.05 13.35
N LYS A 71 -6.05 -9.27 12.87
CA LYS A 71 -7.14 -10.12 13.42
C LYS A 71 -6.90 -10.49 14.87
N THR A 72 -5.68 -10.90 15.22
CA THR A 72 -5.32 -11.24 16.60
C THR A 72 -5.43 -10.02 17.52
N ALA A 73 -4.99 -8.84 17.05
CA ALA A 73 -5.09 -7.60 17.82
C ALA A 73 -6.52 -7.09 17.97
N ALA A 74 -7.40 -7.33 16.98
CA ALA A 74 -8.82 -7.00 17.07
C ALA A 74 -9.57 -7.82 18.15
N ALA A 75 -9.05 -9.00 18.51
CA ALA A 75 -9.58 -9.82 19.59
C ALA A 75 -9.07 -9.39 20.98
N LEU A 76 -8.10 -8.48 21.05
CA LEU A 76 -7.72 -7.83 22.30
C LEU A 76 -8.84 -6.85 22.69
N ASP A 77 -9.10 -6.73 23.99
CA ASP A 77 -10.05 -5.72 24.45
C ASP A 77 -9.45 -4.31 24.39
N ASN A 78 -10.28 -3.29 24.63
CA ASN A 78 -9.89 -1.89 24.53
C ASN A 78 -8.89 -1.42 25.61
N SER A 79 -8.38 -2.32 26.46
CA SER A 79 -7.35 -1.99 27.47
C SER A 79 -5.97 -1.80 26.85
N ILE A 80 -5.73 -2.39 25.68
CA ILE A 80 -4.50 -2.25 24.89
C ILE A 80 -4.84 -1.53 23.59
N ARG A 81 -4.09 -0.48 23.26
CA ARG A 81 -4.29 0.25 22.01
C ARG A 81 -3.55 -0.43 20.87
N VAL A 82 -4.06 -0.30 19.64
CA VAL A 82 -3.57 -1.04 18.47
C VAL A 82 -3.28 -0.09 17.31
N VAL A 83 -2.07 -0.16 16.78
CA VAL A 83 -1.70 0.37 15.47
C VAL A 83 -1.45 -0.81 14.55
N VAL A 84 -1.98 -0.78 13.34
CA VAL A 84 -1.83 -1.85 12.36
C VAL A 84 -0.99 -1.36 11.19
N GLY A 85 -0.06 -2.19 10.72
CA GLY A 85 0.78 -1.90 9.56
C GLY A 85 0.99 -3.12 8.67
N GLY A 86 1.41 -2.89 7.43
CA GLY A 86 1.82 -3.98 6.54
C GLY A 86 0.65 -4.80 5.98
N VAL A 87 -0.52 -4.17 5.76
CA VAL A 87 -1.69 -4.87 5.22
C VAL A 87 -1.98 -4.40 3.79
N LEU A 88 -1.98 -5.34 2.83
CA LEU A 88 -2.22 -5.08 1.40
C LEU A 88 -3.64 -4.51 1.18
N THR A 89 -4.64 -5.37 1.34
CA THR A 89 -6.03 -5.03 1.08
C THR A 89 -6.89 -5.51 2.26
N VAL A 90 -7.72 -4.59 2.78
CA VAL A 90 -8.66 -4.85 3.87
C VAL A 90 -9.97 -4.16 3.51
N PRO A 91 -11.12 -4.85 3.62
CA PRO A 91 -12.42 -4.19 3.55
C PRO A 91 -12.50 -3.01 4.52
N GLU A 92 -13.05 -1.87 4.07
CA GLU A 92 -13.06 -0.64 4.87
C GLU A 92 -13.77 -0.81 6.22
N ASP A 93 -14.77 -1.69 6.30
CA ASP A 93 -15.51 -2.04 7.51
C ASP A 93 -14.67 -2.80 8.53
N GLU A 94 -13.79 -3.71 8.10
CA GLU A 94 -12.86 -4.43 8.98
C GLU A 94 -11.81 -3.50 9.62
N ALA A 95 -11.47 -2.39 8.97
CA ALA A 95 -10.50 -1.41 9.48
C ALA A 95 -11.12 -0.38 10.45
N ARG A 96 -12.44 -0.40 10.64
CA ARG A 96 -13.13 0.60 11.47
C ARG A 96 -12.69 0.51 12.93
N GLY A 97 -12.32 1.66 13.49
CA GLY A 97 -11.97 1.79 14.91
C GLY A 97 -10.51 1.51 15.24
N GLN A 98 -9.71 1.05 14.28
CA GLN A 98 -8.26 0.87 14.39
C GLN A 98 -7.52 1.95 13.58
N LEU A 99 -6.25 2.17 13.90
CA LEU A 99 -5.35 2.99 13.08
C LEU A 99 -4.56 2.05 12.18
N VAL A 100 -4.80 2.09 10.86
CA VAL A 100 -4.24 1.11 9.92
C VAL A 100 -3.44 1.82 8.83
N ILE A 101 -2.14 1.54 8.73
CA ILE A 101 -1.35 1.88 7.55
C ILE A 101 -1.48 0.72 6.55
N SER A 102 -2.21 0.97 5.46
CA SER A 102 -2.29 0.07 4.30
C SER A 102 -0.98 0.11 3.51
N LEU A 103 -0.67 -0.97 2.80
CA LEU A 103 0.42 -1.00 1.81
C LEU A 103 0.02 -0.40 0.45
N SER A 104 -1.18 0.16 0.32
CA SER A 104 -1.58 0.97 -0.83
C SER A 104 -0.87 2.33 -0.80
N PRO A 105 -0.04 2.67 -1.82
CA PRO A 105 0.65 3.95 -1.87
C PRO A 105 -0.29 5.15 -1.86
N ASP A 106 0.17 6.25 -1.26
CA ASP A 106 -0.54 7.52 -1.25
C ASP A 106 -0.73 8.06 -2.69
N PRO A 107 -1.98 8.32 -3.13
CA PRO A 107 -2.26 8.86 -4.46
C PRO A 107 -1.52 10.16 -4.76
N VAL A 108 -1.19 10.98 -3.75
CA VAL A 108 -0.37 12.19 -3.92
C VAL A 108 0.99 11.83 -4.54
N LEU A 109 1.62 10.77 -4.04
CA LEU A 109 2.94 10.33 -4.51
C LEU A 109 2.84 9.70 -5.90
N LEU A 110 1.82 8.88 -6.14
CA LEU A 110 1.56 8.27 -7.45
C LEU A 110 1.34 9.33 -8.54
N PHE A 111 0.49 10.31 -8.26
CA PHE A 111 0.10 11.34 -9.22
C PHE A 111 1.21 12.35 -9.47
N ALA A 112 1.96 12.74 -8.44
CA ALA A 112 3.18 13.53 -8.62
C ALA A 112 4.20 12.78 -9.51
N ARG A 113 4.33 11.46 -9.33
CA ARG A 113 5.26 10.66 -10.11
C ARG A 113 4.87 10.57 -11.59
N ILE A 114 3.62 10.24 -11.90
CA ILE A 114 3.18 10.18 -13.31
C ILE A 114 3.28 11.57 -13.98
N LYS A 115 3.01 12.67 -13.26
CA LYS A 115 3.22 14.03 -13.78
C LYS A 115 4.70 14.35 -14.04
N THR A 116 5.60 13.84 -13.21
CA THR A 116 7.05 14.01 -13.39
C THR A 116 7.54 13.27 -14.63
N LEU A 117 7.09 12.03 -14.82
CA LEU A 117 7.48 11.20 -15.97
C LEU A 117 6.81 11.66 -17.26
N MET A 118 5.55 12.08 -17.17
CA MET A 118 4.71 12.47 -18.30
C MET A 118 3.93 13.76 -18.00
N PRO A 119 4.56 14.93 -18.15
CA PRO A 119 3.94 16.22 -17.86
C PRO A 119 2.67 16.51 -18.67
N GLY A 120 2.52 15.87 -19.83
CA GLY A 120 1.35 15.98 -20.71
C GLY A 120 0.07 15.35 -20.15
N VAL A 121 0.17 14.42 -19.19
CA VAL A 121 -1.00 13.73 -18.61
C VAL A 121 -1.95 14.74 -17.96
N ARG A 122 -3.23 14.59 -18.29
CA ARG A 122 -4.37 15.40 -17.83
C ARG A 122 -5.40 14.56 -17.09
N ARG A 123 -5.60 13.30 -17.50
CA ARG A 123 -6.61 12.42 -16.90
C ARG A 123 -5.95 11.13 -16.43
N VAL A 124 -6.33 10.68 -15.24
CA VAL A 124 -5.98 9.36 -14.72
C VAL A 124 -7.28 8.56 -14.60
N PHE A 125 -7.31 7.39 -15.22
CA PHE A 125 -8.43 6.46 -15.15
C PHE A 125 -8.14 5.40 -14.10
N VAL A 126 -9.17 5.01 -13.35
CA VAL A 126 -9.10 3.91 -12.38
C VAL A 126 -10.41 3.15 -12.35
N ILE A 127 -10.30 1.83 -12.47
CA ILE A 127 -11.39 0.88 -12.20
C ILE A 127 -11.09 0.28 -10.83
N TYR A 128 -12.07 0.24 -9.93
CA TYR A 128 -11.85 -0.22 -8.56
C TYR A 128 -13.10 -0.89 -7.97
N ASP A 129 -12.88 -1.77 -7.00
CA ASP A 129 -13.93 -2.31 -6.15
C ASP A 129 -14.14 -1.37 -4.96
N PRO A 130 -15.34 -0.78 -4.80
CA PRO A 130 -15.61 0.17 -3.73
C PRO A 130 -15.48 -0.43 -2.34
N ASN A 131 -15.58 -1.77 -2.18
CA ASN A 131 -15.42 -2.43 -0.89
C ASN A 131 -13.97 -2.37 -0.37
N PHE A 132 -12.99 -2.34 -1.28
CA PHE A 132 -11.57 -2.35 -0.94
C PHE A 132 -10.92 -0.98 -1.09
N ASN A 133 -11.29 -0.23 -2.12
CA ASN A 133 -10.59 0.99 -2.53
C ASN A 133 -11.43 2.26 -2.41
N GLY A 134 -12.69 2.19 -1.96
CA GLY A 134 -13.56 3.37 -1.81
C GLY A 134 -12.94 4.49 -0.96
N TRP A 135 -12.30 4.15 0.17
CA TRP A 135 -11.56 5.11 1.00
C TRP A 135 -10.37 5.75 0.26
N LEU A 136 -9.60 4.96 -0.50
CA LEU A 136 -8.42 5.41 -1.22
C LEU A 136 -8.79 6.32 -2.39
N ILE A 137 -9.90 6.02 -3.08
CA ILE A 137 -10.40 6.85 -4.19
C ILE A 137 -10.85 8.23 -3.69
N LYS A 138 -11.40 8.35 -2.47
CA LYS A 138 -11.69 9.67 -1.87
C LYS A 138 -10.42 10.52 -1.74
N LEU A 139 -9.33 9.93 -1.23
CA LEU A 139 -8.02 10.58 -1.15
C LEU A 139 -7.45 10.90 -2.54
N ALA A 140 -7.62 9.98 -3.48
CA ALA A 140 -7.16 10.15 -4.86
C ALA A 140 -7.84 11.33 -5.56
N ARG A 141 -9.14 11.56 -5.35
CA ARG A 141 -9.82 12.74 -5.93
C ARG A 141 -9.20 14.05 -5.45
N GLU A 142 -8.81 14.14 -4.18
CA GLU A 142 -8.13 15.30 -3.63
C GLU A 142 -6.72 15.46 -4.21
N ALA A 143 -5.94 14.37 -4.24
CA ALA A 143 -4.60 14.34 -4.80
C ALA A 143 -4.57 14.73 -6.29
N ALA A 144 -5.52 14.23 -7.07
CA ALA A 144 -5.61 14.53 -8.51
C ALA A 144 -5.86 16.03 -8.73
N ARG A 145 -6.82 16.62 -8.00
CA ARG A 145 -7.08 18.07 -8.06
C ARG A 145 -5.85 18.89 -7.71
N ALA A 146 -5.12 18.51 -6.66
CA ALA A 146 -3.89 19.20 -6.25
C ALA A 146 -2.78 19.13 -7.31
N GLN A 147 -2.79 18.11 -8.17
CA GLN A 147 -1.82 17.91 -9.26
C GLN A 147 -2.34 18.42 -10.62
N GLY A 148 -3.52 19.07 -10.67
CA GLY A 148 -4.14 19.51 -11.92
C GLY A 148 -4.54 18.37 -12.85
N LEU A 149 -4.86 17.21 -12.27
CA LEU A 149 -5.36 16.02 -12.95
C LEU A 149 -6.87 15.87 -12.74
N GLU A 150 -7.54 15.36 -13.75
CA GLU A 150 -8.87 14.77 -13.62
C GLU A 150 -8.73 13.29 -13.25
N LEU A 151 -9.44 12.85 -12.21
CA LEU A 151 -9.53 11.43 -11.87
C LEU A 151 -10.86 10.88 -12.37
N VAL A 152 -10.80 10.03 -13.40
CA VAL A 152 -11.96 9.33 -13.96
C VAL A 152 -12.06 7.96 -13.29
N THR A 153 -13.21 7.66 -12.71
CA THR A 153 -13.38 6.52 -11.80
C THR A 153 -14.54 5.65 -12.25
N HIS A 154 -14.33 4.34 -12.31
CA HIS A 154 -15.38 3.35 -12.54
C HIS A 154 -15.41 2.32 -11.41
N GLU A 155 -16.60 2.04 -10.90
CA GLU A 155 -16.81 1.05 -9.85
C GLU A 155 -17.20 -0.29 -10.47
N ALA A 156 -16.53 -1.36 -10.04
CA ALA A 156 -16.85 -2.73 -10.44
C ALA A 156 -16.63 -3.68 -9.25
N GLN A 157 -17.62 -4.53 -8.98
CA GLN A 157 -17.59 -5.48 -7.85
C GLN A 157 -17.28 -6.91 -8.27
N ASP A 158 -17.03 -7.13 -9.57
CA ASP A 158 -16.63 -8.41 -10.12
C ASP A 158 -15.85 -8.22 -11.44
N VAL A 159 -15.13 -9.26 -11.86
CA VAL A 159 -14.31 -9.23 -13.08
C VAL A 159 -15.16 -8.96 -14.33
N ARG A 160 -16.38 -9.52 -14.41
CA ARG A 160 -17.25 -9.38 -15.58
C ARG A 160 -17.72 -7.95 -15.75
N SER A 161 -18.01 -7.24 -14.66
CA SER A 161 -18.37 -5.81 -14.69
C SER A 161 -17.16 -4.89 -14.90
N ALA A 162 -15.94 -5.32 -14.54
CA ALA A 162 -14.73 -4.55 -14.75
C ALA A 162 -14.25 -4.53 -16.22
N VAL A 163 -14.34 -5.66 -16.94
CA VAL A 163 -13.82 -5.79 -18.32
C VAL A 163 -14.36 -4.71 -19.28
N PRO A 164 -15.68 -4.41 -19.35
CA PRO A 164 -16.20 -3.39 -20.24
C PRO A 164 -15.58 -2.01 -20.03
N PHE A 165 -15.30 -1.62 -18.78
CA PHE A 165 -14.67 -0.33 -18.49
C PHE A 165 -13.24 -0.25 -19.00
N TYR A 166 -12.46 -1.33 -18.90
CA TYR A 166 -11.12 -1.37 -19.52
C TYR A 166 -11.21 -1.29 -21.05
N GLN A 167 -12.14 -2.02 -21.67
CA GLN A 167 -12.34 -1.98 -23.12
C GLN A 167 -12.73 -0.58 -23.61
N GLU A 168 -13.69 0.06 -22.91
CA GLU A 168 -14.12 1.42 -23.19
C GLU A 168 -12.96 2.41 -23.06
N PHE A 169 -12.22 2.36 -21.95
CA PHE A 169 -11.03 3.18 -21.75
C PHE A 169 -10.04 3.04 -22.91
N PHE A 170 -9.61 1.82 -23.24
CA PHE A 170 -8.62 1.62 -24.31
C PHE A 170 -9.16 1.98 -25.70
N SER A 171 -10.48 1.92 -25.92
CA SER A 171 -11.09 2.35 -27.19
C SER A 171 -10.98 3.86 -27.42
N ALA A 172 -10.98 4.68 -26.36
CA ALA A 172 -11.12 6.13 -26.43
C ALA A 172 -9.94 6.92 -25.86
N ALA A 173 -8.97 6.26 -25.20
CA ALA A 173 -7.85 6.92 -24.55
C ALA A 173 -6.92 7.67 -25.53
N ASP A 174 -6.53 8.89 -25.15
CA ASP A 174 -5.45 9.64 -25.79
C ASP A 174 -4.12 9.32 -25.07
N SER A 175 -3.22 8.61 -25.74
CA SER A 175 -1.91 8.19 -25.21
C SER A 175 -1.02 9.30 -24.68
N ARG A 176 -1.26 10.56 -25.07
CA ARG A 176 -0.48 11.71 -24.61
C ARG A 176 -1.08 12.41 -23.40
N ARG A 177 -2.35 12.14 -23.09
CA ARG A 177 -3.12 12.87 -22.06
C ARG A 177 -3.70 11.96 -20.99
N ASP A 178 -3.88 10.68 -21.29
CA ASP A 178 -4.54 9.73 -20.41
C ASP A 178 -3.55 8.69 -19.90
N ALA A 179 -3.68 8.36 -18.62
CA ALA A 179 -2.96 7.28 -17.98
C ALA A 179 -3.93 6.39 -17.20
N LEU A 180 -3.57 5.12 -17.04
CA LEU A 180 -4.33 4.14 -16.27
C LEU A 180 -3.61 3.83 -14.96
N TRP A 181 -4.34 3.96 -13.85
CA TRP A 181 -3.89 3.51 -12.54
C TRP A 181 -4.51 2.16 -12.20
N LEU A 182 -3.65 1.19 -11.85
CA LEU A 182 -4.05 -0.09 -11.29
C LEU A 182 -3.88 -0.08 -9.77
N PRO A 183 -4.95 0.03 -8.97
CA PRO A 183 -4.88 -0.05 -7.51
C PRO A 183 -4.53 -1.48 -7.03
N GLN A 184 -4.24 -1.64 -5.74
CA GLN A 184 -4.20 -2.98 -5.14
C GLN A 184 -5.63 -3.46 -4.93
N ASP A 185 -6.16 -4.18 -5.92
CA ASP A 185 -7.55 -4.58 -5.95
C ASP A 185 -7.68 -6.01 -6.52
N PRO A 186 -8.11 -6.98 -5.71
CA PRO A 186 -8.18 -8.38 -6.13
C PRO A 186 -9.31 -8.64 -7.14
N THR A 187 -10.27 -7.72 -7.26
CA THR A 187 -11.44 -7.85 -8.13
C THR A 187 -11.16 -7.24 -9.50
N THR A 188 -10.76 -5.97 -9.51
CA THR A 188 -10.67 -5.15 -10.73
C THR A 188 -9.28 -5.15 -11.35
N VAL A 189 -8.28 -5.75 -10.68
CA VAL A 189 -6.91 -5.94 -11.19
C VAL A 189 -6.52 -7.43 -11.07
N GLU A 190 -7.48 -8.31 -11.29
CA GLU A 190 -7.28 -9.77 -11.23
C GLU A 190 -6.15 -10.22 -12.19
N GLU A 191 -5.20 -11.00 -11.67
CA GLU A 191 -3.91 -11.22 -12.31
C GLU A 191 -3.92 -12.16 -13.53
N SER A 192 -4.93 -13.03 -13.63
CA SER A 192 -5.03 -14.05 -14.68
C SER A 192 -5.81 -13.57 -15.91
N SER A 193 -6.74 -12.62 -15.74
CA SER A 193 -7.66 -12.18 -16.81
C SER A 193 -7.51 -10.69 -17.12
N ILE A 194 -7.58 -9.82 -16.11
CA ILE A 194 -7.56 -8.37 -16.34
C ILE A 194 -6.15 -7.88 -16.66
N LEU A 195 -5.17 -8.27 -15.84
CA LEU A 195 -3.81 -7.75 -16.01
C LEU A 195 -3.20 -8.10 -17.39
N PRO A 196 -3.33 -9.33 -17.94
CA PRO A 196 -2.88 -9.62 -19.31
C PRO A 196 -3.56 -8.74 -20.37
N LEU A 197 -4.87 -8.52 -20.27
CA LEU A 197 -5.61 -7.62 -21.17
C LEU A 197 -5.06 -6.20 -21.11
N VAL A 198 -4.88 -5.66 -19.90
CA VAL A 198 -4.35 -4.30 -19.69
C VAL A 198 -2.94 -4.16 -20.26
N LEU A 199 -2.06 -5.13 -20.01
CA LEU A 199 -0.68 -5.10 -20.52
C LEU A 199 -0.63 -5.16 -22.05
N GLN A 200 -1.46 -6.00 -22.67
CA GLN A 200 -1.54 -6.09 -24.12
C GLN A 200 -2.06 -4.80 -24.75
N GLU A 201 -3.18 -4.27 -24.26
CA GLU A 201 -3.80 -3.07 -24.82
C GLU A 201 -2.95 -1.82 -24.58
N SER A 202 -2.37 -1.68 -23.40
CA SER A 202 -1.46 -0.56 -23.10
C SER A 202 -0.22 -0.54 -23.97
N TRP A 203 0.35 -1.71 -24.27
CA TRP A 203 1.43 -1.83 -25.23
C TRP A 203 0.96 -1.43 -26.64
N ASN A 204 -0.11 -2.04 -27.15
CA ASN A 204 -0.61 -1.78 -28.50
C ASN A 204 -0.95 -0.30 -28.75
N LYS A 205 -1.49 0.38 -27.74
CA LYS A 205 -1.96 1.77 -27.84
C LYS A 205 -0.98 2.79 -27.26
N SER A 206 0.17 2.34 -26.75
CA SER A 206 1.16 3.18 -26.07
C SER A 206 0.54 4.01 -24.93
N ILE A 207 -0.31 3.40 -24.12
CA ILE A 207 -0.93 4.03 -22.96
C ILE A 207 -0.06 3.81 -21.73
N ALA A 208 0.19 4.87 -20.96
CA ALA A 208 0.91 4.77 -19.71
C ALA A 208 0.05 4.09 -18.64
N VAL A 209 0.55 2.98 -18.10
CA VAL A 209 -0.07 2.27 -16.98
C VAL A 209 0.88 2.31 -15.79
N PHE A 210 0.39 2.71 -14.62
CA PHE A 210 1.14 2.61 -13.36
C PHE A 210 0.33 1.85 -12.31
N SER A 211 1.02 1.26 -11.34
CA SER A 211 0.44 0.25 -10.46
C SER A 211 0.78 0.50 -9.00
N SER A 212 -0.17 0.19 -8.12
CA SER A 212 0.06 0.09 -6.67
C SER A 212 0.65 -1.27 -6.25
N ASN A 213 0.83 -2.21 -7.18
CA ASN A 213 1.48 -3.50 -6.96
C ASN A 213 2.84 -3.56 -7.70
N PHE A 214 3.92 -3.74 -6.93
CA PHE A 214 5.30 -3.87 -7.40
C PHE A 214 5.48 -4.98 -8.44
N GLY A 215 4.79 -6.11 -8.27
CA GLY A 215 4.90 -7.27 -9.17
C GLY A 215 4.52 -6.95 -10.61
N HIS A 216 3.70 -5.92 -10.84
CA HIS A 216 3.27 -5.54 -12.18
C HIS A 216 4.41 -4.89 -12.99
N VAL A 217 5.42 -4.28 -12.35
CA VAL A 217 6.48 -3.54 -13.07
C VAL A 217 7.31 -4.49 -13.93
N ARG A 218 7.67 -5.67 -13.40
CA ARG A 218 8.35 -6.72 -14.18
C ARG A 218 7.52 -7.20 -15.38
N ARG A 219 6.18 -7.07 -15.31
CA ARG A 219 5.25 -7.53 -16.34
C ARG A 219 4.95 -6.50 -17.43
N GLY A 220 5.34 -5.23 -17.24
CA GLY A 220 5.25 -4.22 -18.31
C GLY A 220 4.55 -2.90 -17.94
N VAL A 221 4.08 -2.72 -16.71
CA VAL A 221 3.60 -1.39 -16.28
C VAL A 221 4.78 -0.44 -16.10
N LEU A 222 4.57 0.86 -16.33
CA LEU A 222 5.61 1.87 -16.34
C LEU A 222 6.34 1.99 -15.00
N PHE A 223 5.61 2.13 -13.90
CA PHE A 223 6.19 2.21 -12.57
C PHE A 223 5.23 1.71 -11.49
N SER A 224 5.78 1.45 -10.31
CA SER A 224 5.04 1.22 -9.08
C SER A 224 5.76 1.84 -7.88
N LEU A 225 4.99 2.29 -6.91
CA LEU A 225 5.50 2.63 -5.59
C LEU A 225 5.28 1.43 -4.66
N TYR A 226 6.30 1.06 -3.90
CA TYR A 226 6.27 -0.10 -3.02
C TYR A 226 6.88 0.25 -1.66
N PRO A 227 6.61 -0.54 -0.60
CA PRO A 227 7.00 -0.15 0.74
C PRO A 227 8.52 -0.09 0.94
N ASP A 228 8.98 1.00 1.55
CA ASP A 228 10.19 0.96 2.34
C ASP A 228 9.85 0.39 3.72
N ASN A 229 10.14 -0.90 3.90
CA ASN A 229 9.75 -1.61 5.11
C ASN A 229 10.40 -1.04 6.39
N ALA A 230 11.63 -0.53 6.31
CA ALA A 230 12.29 0.05 7.47
C ALA A 230 11.67 1.41 7.82
N ALA A 231 11.46 2.28 6.83
CA ALA A 231 10.80 3.56 7.06
C ALA A 231 9.33 3.40 7.52
N LEU A 232 8.61 2.40 7.00
CA LEU A 232 7.29 2.03 7.51
C LEU A 232 7.36 1.64 8.99
N GLY A 233 8.39 0.89 9.40
CA GLY A 233 8.65 0.57 10.80
C GLY A 233 8.81 1.82 11.67
N VAL A 234 9.59 2.80 11.19
CA VAL A 234 9.79 4.09 11.87
C VAL A 234 8.45 4.81 12.04
N SER A 235 7.65 4.93 11.00
CA SER A 235 6.31 5.55 11.05
C SER A 235 5.36 4.85 12.02
N LEU A 236 5.39 3.51 12.08
CA LEU A 236 4.59 2.75 13.04
C LEU A 236 5.04 3.00 14.49
N GLY A 237 6.35 3.07 14.73
CA GLY A 237 6.92 3.45 16.03
C GLY A 237 6.50 4.85 16.47
N GLU A 238 6.47 5.82 15.54
CA GLU A 238 6.01 7.19 15.79
C GLU A 238 4.54 7.24 16.21
N LEU A 239 3.68 6.52 15.50
CA LEU A 239 2.26 6.44 15.84
C LEU A 239 2.06 5.79 17.21
N ALA A 240 2.79 4.71 17.51
CA ALA A 240 2.68 4.03 18.80
C ALA A 240 3.13 4.93 19.96
N GLN A 241 4.25 5.66 19.82
CA GLN A 241 4.69 6.65 20.81
C GLN A 241 3.70 7.79 20.99
N GLY A 242 3.14 8.33 19.89
CA GLY A 242 2.14 9.39 19.94
C GLY A 242 0.88 8.95 20.70
N ILE A 243 0.45 7.70 20.51
CA ILE A 243 -0.68 7.12 21.23
C ILE A 243 -0.39 6.94 22.72
N LEU A 244 0.82 6.52 23.08
CA LEU A 244 1.23 6.44 24.48
C LEU A 244 1.22 7.81 25.15
N ALA A 245 1.81 8.81 24.49
CA ALA A 245 1.98 10.16 25.05
C ALA A 245 0.64 10.88 25.24
N THR A 246 -0.28 10.74 24.28
CA THR A 246 -1.55 11.49 24.28
C THR A 246 -2.71 10.76 24.96
N GLY A 247 -2.60 9.45 25.18
CA GLY A 247 -3.71 8.66 25.72
C GLY A 247 -4.80 8.34 24.67
N GLY A 248 -4.61 8.68 23.40
CA GLY A 248 -5.63 8.52 22.36
C GLY A 248 -5.06 8.39 20.95
N TYR A 249 -5.93 8.06 19.99
CA TYR A 249 -5.53 7.80 18.61
C TYR A 249 -5.39 9.06 17.73
N GLY A 250 -5.90 10.21 18.16
CA GLY A 250 -6.00 11.42 17.33
C GLY A 250 -6.99 11.25 16.16
N LYS A 251 -6.60 10.48 15.13
CA LYS A 251 -7.45 10.04 14.00
C LYS A 251 -7.45 8.50 13.92
N ARG A 252 -8.56 7.91 13.47
CA ARG A 252 -8.71 6.46 13.25
C ARG A 252 -9.10 6.19 11.79
N GLY A 253 -8.89 4.98 11.34
CA GLY A 253 -9.21 4.53 9.98
C GLY A 253 -7.97 4.18 9.17
N MET A 254 -8.21 3.95 7.88
CA MET A 254 -7.18 3.60 6.90
C MET A 254 -6.34 4.83 6.53
N MET A 255 -5.03 4.64 6.54
CA MET A 255 -4.03 5.58 6.04
C MET A 255 -3.28 4.93 4.88
N PRO A 256 -3.00 5.69 3.80
CA PRO A 256 -2.18 5.17 2.71
C PRO A 256 -0.71 5.13 3.12
N LEU A 257 0.06 4.33 2.39
CA LEU A 257 1.50 4.21 2.54
C LEU A 257 2.20 5.44 1.96
N ARG A 258 2.96 6.13 2.80
CA ARG A 258 3.81 7.27 2.40
C ARG A 258 5.29 6.91 2.34
N ASP A 259 5.70 5.91 3.12
CA ASP A 259 7.06 5.38 3.16
C ASP A 259 7.28 4.43 1.98
N VAL A 260 7.67 5.00 0.84
CA VAL A 260 7.74 4.29 -0.43
C VAL A 260 9.10 4.38 -1.09
N ARG A 261 9.44 3.31 -1.79
CA ARG A 261 10.44 3.24 -2.85
C ARG A 261 9.75 3.19 -4.20
N ILE A 262 10.50 3.44 -5.26
CA ILE A 262 9.99 3.42 -6.63
C ILE A 262 10.68 2.37 -7.48
N SER A 263 9.86 1.68 -8.27
CA SER A 263 10.28 0.75 -9.29
C SER A 263 9.82 1.20 -10.67
N VAL A 264 10.67 1.12 -11.68
CA VAL A 264 10.38 1.57 -13.06
C VAL A 264 10.72 0.50 -14.10
N ASN A 265 9.94 0.43 -15.17
CA ASN A 265 10.22 -0.43 -16.32
C ASN A 265 10.74 0.41 -17.50
N LEU A 266 12.03 0.26 -17.83
CA LEU A 266 12.69 0.97 -18.92
C LEU A 266 12.18 0.55 -20.30
N ARG A 267 11.72 -0.70 -20.49
CA ARG A 267 11.11 -1.11 -21.76
C ARG A 267 9.79 -0.40 -21.98
N ALA A 268 8.95 -0.35 -20.95
CA ALA A 268 7.69 0.40 -20.99
C ALA A 268 7.95 1.90 -21.19
N ALA A 269 8.92 2.47 -20.47
CA ALA A 269 9.31 3.88 -20.62
C ALA A 269 9.77 4.19 -22.05
N LYS A 270 10.67 3.38 -22.62
CA LYS A 270 11.14 3.54 -24.00
C LYS A 270 10.02 3.40 -25.02
N HIS A 271 9.10 2.45 -24.82
CA HIS A 271 7.93 2.25 -25.67
C HIS A 271 6.99 3.47 -25.66
N LEU A 272 6.88 4.13 -24.51
CA LEU A 272 6.16 5.40 -24.34
C LEU A 272 6.96 6.63 -24.82
N GLY A 273 8.16 6.44 -25.37
CA GLY A 273 9.03 7.52 -25.83
C GLY A 273 9.69 8.34 -24.71
N LEU A 274 9.79 7.78 -23.50
CA LEU A 274 10.39 8.44 -22.34
C LEU A 274 11.90 8.14 -22.29
N ASP A 275 12.70 9.21 -22.17
CA ASP A 275 14.13 9.10 -21.86
C ASP A 275 14.36 9.31 -20.36
N LEU A 276 14.69 8.22 -19.67
CA LEU A 276 14.91 8.21 -18.22
C LEU A 276 16.39 8.23 -17.83
N SER A 277 17.30 8.43 -18.79
CA SER A 277 18.75 8.34 -18.57
C SER A 277 19.25 9.24 -17.43
N TYR A 278 18.72 10.47 -17.36
CA TYR A 278 19.08 11.46 -16.33
C TYR A 278 18.37 11.26 -14.99
N GLN A 279 17.36 10.38 -14.94
CA GLN A 279 16.56 10.13 -13.74
C GLN A 279 16.91 8.80 -13.08
N MET A 280 17.89 8.06 -13.60
CA MET A 280 18.22 6.70 -13.15
C MET A 280 18.52 6.62 -11.64
N GLN A 281 19.17 7.65 -11.08
CA GLN A 281 19.50 7.74 -9.65
C GLN A 281 18.28 7.94 -8.76
N ASN A 282 17.15 8.34 -9.31
CA ASN A 282 15.90 8.56 -8.57
C ASN A 282 15.04 7.30 -8.48
N PHE A 283 15.53 6.16 -8.98
CA PHE A 283 14.82 4.88 -8.97
C PHE A 283 15.53 3.86 -8.09
N ASP A 284 14.81 3.29 -7.13
CA ASP A 284 15.34 2.26 -6.23
C ASP A 284 15.43 0.89 -6.91
N THR A 285 14.58 0.64 -7.91
CA THR A 285 14.58 -0.60 -8.68
C THR A 285 14.22 -0.33 -10.14
N VAL A 286 14.92 -1.00 -11.05
CA VAL A 286 14.79 -0.78 -12.49
C VAL A 286 14.62 -2.12 -13.20
N PHE A 287 13.71 -2.18 -14.16
CA PHE A 287 13.41 -3.37 -14.97
C PHE A 287 13.57 -3.13 -16.48
N PRO A 288 14.08 -4.10 -17.26
CA PRO A 288 14.74 -5.33 -16.79
C PRO A 288 15.98 -4.99 -15.95
N GLU A 289 16.37 -5.91 -15.07
CA GLU A 289 17.62 -5.76 -14.33
C GLU A 289 18.79 -5.68 -15.34
N PRO A 290 19.71 -4.71 -15.19
CA PRO A 290 20.81 -4.50 -16.12
C PRO A 290 21.84 -5.63 -16.13
#